data_AF-A0A0C3NTU4-F1
#
_entry.id   AF-A0A0C3NTU4-F1
#
_cell.length_a   1.000
_cell.length_b   1.000
_cell.length_c   1.000
_cell.angle_alpha   90.00
_cell.angle_beta   90.00
_cell.angle_gamma   90.00
#
_symmetry.space_group_name_H-M   'P 1'
#
loop_
_entity.id
_entity.type
_entity.pdbx_description
1 polymer ?
#
loop_
_entity_poly.entity_id
_entity_poly.type
_entity_poly.pdbx_seq_one_letter_code
_entity_poly.pdbx_strand_id
1 'polypeptide(L)'
;MSKLVFGANASPSVIFHVYPTFTISLVGVPNFAAQTMTMMGEHPELPGGESLSSVSPSVVSHATAVSPYHISEWERAMYYNGISYDHPNLLYRSDLAENPIPISIPKGRHRHPPTKTIYGVFNTPLNTVWDTVASQIRDLLKARTIRYSAIQTARFLTHDEDGKDTLGLIVIRIATHPNTTAAENAHDASQDILALLEDSGVKGVVVEWYEGVVLSGLPLLRVTGKIDPTHHVRRFLTAVLGMPIAAAEREAAGAQGSVALFFHENKDNDGNPSAKVFAVTNCHVLREDTTTTYEFRGAGAPRQHVRLARFGRFQRGLDEIKDCVSGCEIDTDLLAREIVQLEAKPESDDQEVVAENKAEVEAKRNKLPNFKKDICVLEAFYDEVKSRWGDITCRTIGHVRWAPNISISVDVQGRNVIDLGAKFSPWQLTNMFCPQSGGGGRTMFEFPINGLLRINGWVPRELLAHPDCFDIYGEPCLIVMKDGNTTDLTVGRFAGLEAYLCDEHGVESVELAIYNYDRNSGPFSAKGDSGSLIFDGEGHMVSILHSGMGKDGSNHVTYATPAW
;
A
#
# COMPACT_ATOMS: atom_id res chain seq x y z
N MET A 1 26.31 2.92 -12.11
CA MET A 1 25.30 2.70 -13.16
C MET A 1 25.47 1.28 -13.60
N SER A 2 24.57 0.41 -13.17
CA SER A 2 24.71 -1.01 -13.45
C SER A 2 23.37 -1.52 -13.93
N LYS A 3 23.43 -2.22 -15.05
CA LYS A 3 22.29 -2.75 -15.77
C LYS A 3 22.00 -4.12 -15.20
N LEU A 4 20.82 -4.33 -14.63
CA LEU A 4 20.30 -5.69 -14.38
C LEU A 4 20.28 -6.40 -15.73
N VAL A 5 20.98 -7.50 -15.97
CA VAL A 5 20.70 -8.33 -17.15
C VAL A 5 20.07 -9.60 -16.59
N PHE A 6 19.26 -10.30 -17.38
CA PHE A 6 18.82 -11.63 -17.02
C PHE A 6 19.29 -12.53 -18.16
N GLY A 7 19.89 -13.68 -17.81
CA GLY A 7 20.44 -14.61 -18.79
C GLY A 7 19.42 -15.07 -19.83
N ALA A 8 19.86 -15.30 -21.07
CA ALA A 8 19.01 -15.67 -22.21
C ALA A 8 18.21 -16.98 -22.04
N ASN A 9 18.53 -17.80 -21.04
CA ASN A 9 17.91 -19.09 -20.74
C ASN A 9 17.32 -19.17 -19.31
N ALA A 10 16.96 -18.02 -18.73
CA ALA A 10 16.37 -17.95 -17.39
C ALA A 10 14.84 -18.04 -17.40
N SER A 11 14.25 -18.46 -16.27
CA SER A 11 12.79 -18.45 -16.08
C SER A 11 12.16 -17.06 -16.25
N PRO A 12 10.98 -16.93 -16.91
CA PRO A 12 10.41 -15.64 -17.27
C PRO A 12 9.89 -14.84 -16.06
N SER A 13 10.20 -13.54 -16.03
CA SER A 13 9.75 -12.55 -15.03
C SER A 13 8.81 -11.52 -15.66
N VAL A 14 8.06 -10.80 -14.81
CA VAL A 14 7.01 -9.86 -15.21
C VAL A 14 7.09 -8.57 -14.42
N ILE A 15 6.84 -7.47 -15.13
CA ILE A 15 6.79 -6.11 -14.57
C ILE A 15 5.33 -5.66 -14.50
N PHE A 16 4.93 -5.19 -13.32
CA PHE A 16 3.62 -4.60 -13.10
C PHE A 16 3.72 -3.19 -12.51
N HIS A 17 2.78 -2.33 -12.89
CA HIS A 17 2.68 -0.96 -12.39
C HIS A 17 2.01 -0.96 -11.02
N VAL A 18 2.59 -0.25 -10.05
CA VAL A 18 2.03 -0.06 -8.71
C VAL A 18 1.31 1.30 -8.67
N TYR A 19 0.09 1.34 -8.15
CA TYR A 19 -0.67 2.58 -8.11
C TYR A 19 -0.05 3.62 -7.14
N PRO A 20 -0.02 4.91 -7.49
CA PRO A 20 0.75 5.93 -6.77
C PRO A 20 0.22 6.28 -5.37
N THR A 21 -1.02 5.92 -5.04
CA THR A 21 -1.60 6.05 -3.69
C THR A 21 -0.96 5.11 -2.66
N PHE A 22 -0.11 4.16 -3.09
CA PHE A 22 0.46 3.13 -2.24
C PHE A 22 1.86 3.44 -1.66
N THR A 23 2.49 4.55 -2.06
CA THR A 23 3.78 5.00 -1.51
C THR A 23 3.59 6.08 -0.42
N ILE A 24 3.05 5.69 0.74
CA ILE A 24 3.14 6.55 1.94
C ILE A 24 4.54 6.41 2.54
N SER A 25 5.39 7.37 2.16
CA SER A 25 6.63 7.82 2.81
C SER A 25 7.70 6.80 3.20
N LEU A 26 8.60 6.53 2.25
CA LEU A 26 10.05 6.34 2.48
C LEU A 26 10.81 7.68 2.33
N VAL A 27 10.09 8.82 2.42
CA VAL A 27 10.62 10.16 2.19
C VAL A 27 10.68 10.87 3.53
N GLY A 28 11.89 11.02 4.07
CA GLY A 28 12.15 12.07 5.05
C GLY A 28 11.64 13.40 4.48
N VAL A 29 10.73 14.04 5.22
CA VAL A 29 10.26 15.39 4.93
C VAL A 29 11.50 16.28 4.77
N PRO A 30 11.72 16.95 3.62
CA PRO A 30 12.68 18.04 3.58
C PRO A 30 12.16 19.12 4.52
N ASN A 31 13.01 19.57 5.44
CA ASN A 31 12.79 20.69 6.34
C ASN A 31 12.13 21.88 5.63
N PHE A 32 10.81 22.01 5.76
CA PHE A 32 10.05 23.24 5.48
C PHE A 32 8.80 23.33 6.39
N ALA A 33 8.90 22.81 7.61
CA ALA A 33 7.92 22.98 8.69
C ALA A 33 8.61 23.35 10.02
N ALA A 34 9.66 24.18 9.94
CA ALA A 34 10.33 24.79 11.08
C ALA A 34 10.19 26.32 11.06
N GLN A 35 9.00 26.82 10.74
CA GLN A 35 8.58 28.21 10.95
C GLN A 35 7.07 28.24 11.20
N THR A 36 6.62 27.70 12.33
CA THR A 36 5.28 27.99 12.89
C THR A 36 5.15 27.65 14.39
N MET A 37 6.25 27.29 15.06
CA MET A 37 6.32 27.06 16.52
C MET A 37 7.34 27.98 17.21
N THR A 38 7.31 29.27 16.88
CA THR A 38 8.09 30.31 17.59
C THR A 38 7.33 31.63 17.65
N MET A 39 6.02 31.56 17.93
CA MET A 39 5.16 32.75 18.14
C MET A 39 4.11 32.52 19.25
N MET A 40 4.22 31.47 20.07
CA MET A 40 3.37 31.26 21.25
C MET A 40 4.24 30.93 22.45
N GLY A 41 4.73 31.97 23.11
CA GLY A 41 5.57 31.85 24.28
C GLY A 41 5.96 33.21 24.83
N GLU A 42 4.98 34.10 25.02
CA GLU A 42 5.13 35.26 25.90
C GLU A 42 3.73 35.74 26.31
N HIS A 43 3.34 35.38 27.54
CA HIS A 43 2.23 36.00 28.25
C HIS A 43 2.66 37.40 28.70
N PRO A 44 1.73 38.37 28.69
CA PRO A 44 1.65 39.27 29.82
C PRO A 44 0.25 39.34 30.44
N GLU A 45 0.29 39.76 31.69
CA GLU A 45 -0.71 39.77 32.75
C GLU A 45 -2.01 40.53 32.47
N LEU A 46 -3.07 40.07 33.16
CA LEU A 46 -4.35 40.76 33.38
C LEU A 46 -4.18 42.02 34.24
N PRO A 47 -4.96 43.08 33.99
CA PRO A 47 -5.47 43.94 35.05
C PRO A 47 -6.97 43.76 35.26
N GLY A 48 -7.36 43.86 36.53
CA GLY A 48 -8.68 43.63 37.09
C GLY A 48 -9.76 44.60 36.64
N GLY A 49 -10.99 44.23 36.98
CA GLY A 49 -12.21 44.78 36.42
C GLY A 49 -12.67 46.14 36.94
N GLU A 50 -13.74 46.61 36.29
CA GLU A 50 -14.72 47.53 36.86
C GLU A 50 -16.09 47.29 36.19
N SER A 51 -17.13 47.56 36.96
CA SER A 51 -18.53 47.22 36.72
C SER A 51 -19.35 48.46 36.33
N LEU A 52 -20.49 48.20 35.69
CA LEU A 52 -21.71 49.03 35.54
C LEU A 52 -21.82 50.06 34.39
N SER A 53 -22.70 49.67 33.45
CA SER A 53 -23.96 50.36 33.08
C SER A 53 -24.07 51.11 31.73
N SER A 54 -25.03 50.57 30.94
CA SER A 54 -25.97 51.19 29.99
C SER A 54 -25.45 52.14 28.91
N VAL A 55 -25.37 51.65 27.66
CA VAL A 55 -25.94 52.31 26.46
C VAL A 55 -26.27 51.25 25.40
N SER A 56 -27.47 51.32 24.82
CA SER A 56 -28.05 50.46 23.80
C SER A 56 -27.18 50.29 22.54
N PRO A 57 -27.03 49.07 21.96
CA PRO A 57 -26.39 48.91 20.67
C PRO A 57 -27.40 49.01 19.53
N SER A 58 -27.23 50.03 18.70
CA SER A 58 -27.73 50.07 17.33
C SER A 58 -27.18 48.85 16.56
N VAL A 59 -28.08 47.97 16.11
CA VAL A 59 -27.76 46.86 15.23
C VAL A 59 -27.39 47.42 13.86
N VAL A 60 -26.10 47.43 13.53
CA VAL A 60 -25.62 47.52 12.15
C VAL A 60 -25.34 46.09 11.70
N SER A 61 -26.27 45.54 10.92
CA SER A 61 -26.11 44.25 10.27
C SER A 61 -25.09 44.37 9.14
N HIS A 62 -23.86 43.89 9.34
CA HIS A 62 -22.96 43.61 8.23
C HIS A 62 -23.39 42.30 7.57
N ALA A 63 -24.23 42.42 6.54
CA ALA A 63 -24.53 41.32 5.63
C ALA A 63 -23.28 41.02 4.79
N THR A 64 -22.64 39.88 5.02
CA THR A 64 -21.63 39.33 4.11
C THR A 64 -22.31 39.02 2.78
N ALA A 65 -21.89 39.66 1.69
CA ALA A 65 -22.43 39.41 0.36
C ALA A 65 -22.19 37.93 -0.01
N VAL A 66 -23.28 37.18 -0.17
CA VAL A 66 -23.24 35.79 -0.62
C VAL A 66 -22.82 35.76 -2.09
N SER A 67 -21.84 34.93 -2.44
CA SER A 67 -21.37 34.76 -3.83
C SER A 67 -22.54 34.45 -4.77
N PRO A 68 -22.60 35.01 -5.99
CA PRO A 68 -23.70 34.75 -6.93
C PRO A 68 -23.74 33.28 -7.39
N TYR A 69 -22.69 32.51 -7.16
CA TYR A 69 -22.57 31.09 -7.52
C TYR A 69 -22.83 30.15 -6.33
N HIS A 70 -23.26 30.71 -5.20
CA HIS A 70 -23.51 29.97 -3.97
C HIS A 70 -24.74 29.06 -4.10
N ILE A 71 -24.52 27.74 -4.06
CA ILE A 71 -25.56 26.72 -3.97
C ILE A 71 -26.13 26.71 -2.54
N SER A 72 -27.45 26.61 -2.39
CA SER A 72 -28.06 26.52 -1.06
C SER A 72 -27.61 25.26 -0.32
N GLU A 73 -27.47 25.31 1.02
CA GLU A 73 -27.09 24.13 1.82
C GLU A 73 -28.00 22.91 1.57
N TRP A 74 -29.29 23.15 1.38
CA TRP A 74 -30.25 22.09 1.07
C TRP A 74 -29.97 21.47 -0.31
N GLU A 75 -29.77 22.29 -1.34
CA GLU A 75 -29.45 21.80 -2.69
C GLU A 75 -28.11 21.09 -2.72
N ARG A 76 -27.08 21.67 -2.09
CA ARG A 76 -25.76 21.09 -1.93
C ARG A 76 -25.83 19.66 -1.39
N ALA A 77 -26.65 19.45 -0.36
CA ALA A 77 -26.82 18.17 0.31
C ALA A 77 -27.80 17.20 -0.36
N MET A 78 -28.75 17.66 -1.18
CA MET A 78 -29.85 16.83 -1.71
C MET A 78 -29.84 16.67 -3.24
N TYR A 79 -29.01 17.42 -3.97
CA TYR A 79 -29.07 17.46 -5.43
C TYR A 79 -28.91 16.09 -6.10
N TYR A 80 -28.07 15.22 -5.54
CA TYR A 80 -27.78 13.88 -6.06
C TYR A 80 -28.55 12.75 -5.35
N ASN A 81 -29.59 13.09 -4.58
CA ASN A 81 -30.42 12.13 -3.88
C ASN A 81 -30.94 11.04 -4.82
N GLY A 82 -30.86 9.77 -4.39
CA GLY A 82 -31.27 8.60 -5.17
C GLY A 82 -30.20 7.93 -6.03
N ILE A 83 -29.04 8.57 -6.27
CA ILE A 83 -27.95 7.94 -7.03
C ILE A 83 -27.23 6.87 -6.21
N SER A 84 -26.99 7.15 -4.94
CA SER A 84 -26.40 6.25 -3.95
C SER A 84 -26.92 6.59 -2.56
N TYR A 85 -26.73 5.67 -1.60
CA TYR A 85 -27.09 5.90 -0.20
C TYR A 85 -26.32 7.08 0.42
N ASP A 86 -25.03 7.18 0.10
CA ASP A 86 -24.15 8.29 0.46
C ASP A 86 -23.63 8.90 -0.85
N HIS A 87 -24.27 9.98 -1.30
CA HIS A 87 -23.95 10.65 -2.55
C HIS A 87 -23.15 11.94 -2.27
N PRO A 88 -22.31 12.40 -3.20
CA PRO A 88 -21.50 13.59 -2.96
C PRO A 88 -22.35 14.85 -2.83
N ASN A 89 -21.76 15.89 -2.24
CA ASN A 89 -22.34 17.23 -2.22
C ASN A 89 -22.07 17.95 -3.54
N LEU A 90 -23.06 18.67 -4.06
CA LEU A 90 -22.90 19.53 -5.24
C LEU A 90 -22.06 20.77 -4.88
N LEU A 91 -21.01 21.05 -5.65
CA LEU A 91 -20.20 22.26 -5.50
C LEU A 91 -20.74 23.42 -6.33
N TYR A 92 -21.04 23.16 -7.60
CA TYR A 92 -21.49 24.17 -8.56
C TYR A 92 -22.19 23.50 -9.76
N ARG A 93 -23.12 24.20 -10.41
CA ARG A 93 -23.71 23.79 -11.69
C ARG A 93 -23.92 24.98 -12.61
N SER A 94 -23.62 24.82 -13.89
CA SER A 94 -23.65 25.92 -14.86
C SER A 94 -25.04 26.44 -15.19
N ASP A 95 -26.08 25.61 -15.01
CA ASP A 95 -27.47 25.97 -15.30
C ASP A 95 -28.19 26.61 -14.10
N LEU A 96 -27.49 26.92 -13.01
CA LEU A 96 -28.07 27.45 -11.78
C LEU A 96 -28.96 28.68 -12.01
N ALA A 97 -28.52 29.61 -12.87
CA ALA A 97 -29.25 30.84 -13.17
C ALA A 97 -30.47 30.62 -14.07
N GLU A 98 -30.40 29.66 -15.00
CA GLU A 98 -31.47 29.35 -15.95
C GLU A 98 -32.53 28.42 -15.33
N ASN A 99 -32.11 27.53 -14.43
CA ASN A 99 -32.93 26.54 -13.73
C ASN A 99 -32.75 26.63 -12.21
N PRO A 100 -33.17 27.73 -11.57
CA PRO A 100 -33.09 27.86 -10.12
C PRO A 100 -34.06 26.87 -9.46
N ILE A 101 -33.57 26.12 -8.46
CA ILE A 101 -34.46 25.34 -7.59
C ILE A 101 -35.10 26.31 -6.62
N PRO A 102 -36.45 26.40 -6.55
CA PRO A 102 -37.11 27.37 -5.67
C PRO A 102 -36.72 27.12 -4.21
N ILE A 103 -36.20 28.17 -3.54
CA ILE A 103 -35.78 28.21 -2.11
C ILE A 103 -37.02 28.18 -1.17
N SER A 104 -38.16 27.69 -1.63
CA SER A 104 -39.28 27.40 -0.74
C SER A 104 -38.97 26.12 0.01
N ILE A 105 -38.37 26.24 1.19
CA ILE A 105 -38.44 25.18 2.21
C ILE A 105 -39.93 24.84 2.35
N PRO A 106 -40.39 23.64 2.00
CA PRO A 106 -41.80 23.33 2.09
C PRO A 106 -42.20 23.38 3.56
N LYS A 107 -43.05 24.34 3.95
CA LYS A 107 -43.75 24.29 5.24
C LYS A 107 -44.76 23.13 5.16
N GLY A 108 -44.32 21.92 5.50
CA GLY A 108 -45.15 20.71 5.51
C GLY A 108 -44.39 19.51 6.08
N ARG A 109 -45.07 18.65 6.84
CA ARG A 109 -44.42 17.61 7.66
C ARG A 109 -43.84 16.43 6.88
N HIS A 110 -44.18 16.18 5.61
CA HIS A 110 -43.68 15.03 4.85
C HIS A 110 -43.68 15.30 3.34
N ARG A 111 -42.57 15.81 2.79
CA ARG A 111 -42.31 15.84 1.34
C ARG A 111 -40.95 15.21 1.09
N HIS A 112 -40.90 14.15 0.29
CA HIS A 112 -39.67 13.43 0.00
C HIS A 112 -38.87 14.19 -1.07
N PRO A 113 -37.55 14.40 -0.89
CA PRO A 113 -36.75 15.04 -1.92
C PRO A 113 -36.81 14.24 -3.23
N PRO A 114 -36.83 14.90 -4.41
CA PRO A 114 -36.81 14.21 -5.70
C PRO A 114 -35.60 13.28 -5.76
N THR A 115 -35.76 12.14 -6.43
CA THR A 115 -34.67 11.17 -6.60
C THR A 115 -34.15 11.21 -8.03
N LYS A 116 -32.86 10.94 -8.22
CA LYS A 116 -32.20 10.90 -9.52
C LYS A 116 -31.67 9.51 -9.81
N THR A 117 -31.90 9.06 -11.03
CA THR A 117 -31.23 7.90 -11.64
C THR A 117 -30.23 8.39 -12.67
N ILE A 118 -29.00 7.87 -12.63
CA ILE A 118 -27.93 8.26 -13.55
C ILE A 118 -27.85 7.31 -14.76
N TYR A 119 -27.75 7.87 -15.96
CA TYR A 119 -27.61 7.15 -17.21
C TYR A 119 -26.37 7.58 -17.98
N GLY A 120 -25.81 6.66 -18.78
CA GLY A 120 -24.72 6.96 -19.70
C GLY A 120 -25.15 7.86 -20.88
N VAL A 121 -24.16 8.51 -21.47
CA VAL A 121 -24.32 9.36 -22.67
C VAL A 121 -23.96 8.55 -23.91
N PHE A 122 -24.97 8.19 -24.70
CA PHE A 122 -24.83 7.39 -25.90
C PHE A 122 -25.51 8.09 -27.08
N ASN A 123 -24.97 7.90 -28.29
CA ASN A 123 -25.53 8.39 -29.56
C ASN A 123 -25.76 9.91 -29.58
N THR A 124 -24.80 10.67 -29.06
CA THR A 124 -24.81 12.14 -29.06
C THR A 124 -23.62 12.70 -29.85
N PRO A 125 -23.66 13.96 -30.33
CA PRO A 125 -22.50 14.60 -30.95
C PRO A 125 -21.25 14.61 -30.06
N LEU A 126 -21.43 14.55 -28.73
CA LEU A 126 -20.32 14.47 -27.79
C LEU A 126 -19.51 13.17 -27.95
N ASN A 127 -20.16 12.04 -28.28
CA ASN A 127 -19.48 10.75 -28.39
C ASN A 127 -18.40 10.73 -29.49
N THR A 128 -18.56 11.52 -30.57
CA THR A 128 -17.60 11.58 -31.68
C THR A 128 -16.39 12.46 -31.39
N VAL A 129 -16.51 13.42 -30.47
CA VAL A 129 -15.47 14.41 -30.17
C VAL A 129 -14.88 14.28 -28.76
N TRP A 130 -15.41 13.36 -27.95
CA TRP A 130 -15.11 13.27 -26.52
C TRP A 130 -13.63 13.15 -26.20
N ASP A 131 -12.88 12.28 -26.88
CA ASP A 131 -11.45 12.08 -26.58
C ASP A 131 -10.64 13.37 -26.76
N THR A 132 -10.95 14.13 -27.81
CA THR A 132 -10.33 15.44 -28.08
C THR A 132 -10.77 16.46 -27.03
N VAL A 133 -12.08 16.64 -26.84
CA VAL A 133 -12.63 17.66 -25.94
C VAL A 133 -12.23 17.39 -24.49
N ALA A 134 -12.30 16.14 -24.02
CA ALA A 134 -11.90 15.77 -22.66
C ALA A 134 -10.41 16.08 -22.40
N SER A 135 -9.55 15.88 -23.40
CA SER A 135 -8.12 16.25 -23.29
C SER A 135 -7.92 17.76 -23.18
N GLN A 136 -8.67 18.54 -23.95
CA GLN A 136 -8.65 20.00 -23.92
C GLN A 136 -9.23 20.55 -22.60
N ILE A 137 -10.33 19.98 -22.09
CA ILE A 137 -10.87 20.30 -20.76
C ILE A 137 -9.81 20.03 -19.70
N ARG A 138 -9.14 18.87 -19.72
CA ARG A 138 -8.06 18.57 -18.78
C ARG A 138 -6.97 19.64 -18.82
N ASP A 139 -6.53 20.03 -20.00
CA ASP A 139 -5.40 20.96 -20.14
C ASP A 139 -5.80 22.39 -19.74
N LEU A 140 -7.06 22.78 -19.98
CA LEU A 140 -7.69 24.00 -19.45
C LEU A 140 -7.73 24.01 -17.92
N LEU A 141 -8.17 22.91 -17.29
CA LEU A 141 -8.20 22.80 -15.82
C LEU A 141 -6.80 22.91 -15.22
N LYS A 142 -5.79 22.30 -15.86
CA LYS A 142 -4.38 22.43 -15.45
C LYS A 142 -3.89 23.86 -15.58
N ALA A 143 -4.19 24.55 -16.68
CA ALA A 143 -3.81 25.95 -16.88
C ALA A 143 -4.43 26.87 -15.82
N ARG A 144 -5.64 26.55 -15.36
CA ARG A 144 -6.33 27.23 -14.26
C ARG A 144 -5.91 26.74 -12.86
N THR A 145 -4.92 25.86 -12.75
CA THR A 145 -4.43 25.26 -11.49
C THR A 145 -5.50 24.50 -10.68
N ILE A 146 -6.56 24.04 -11.33
CA ILE A 146 -7.64 23.28 -10.70
C ILE A 146 -7.25 21.80 -10.58
N ARG A 147 -7.27 21.27 -9.36
CA ARG A 147 -6.97 19.87 -9.07
C ARG A 147 -8.23 19.00 -9.15
N TYR A 148 -8.53 18.51 -10.34
CA TYR A 148 -9.65 17.59 -10.58
C TYR A 148 -9.23 16.13 -10.30
N SER A 149 -10.20 15.30 -9.90
CA SER A 149 -10.04 13.86 -9.65
C SER A 149 -10.70 12.99 -10.73
N ALA A 150 -11.78 13.46 -11.38
CA ALA A 150 -12.41 12.79 -12.51
C ALA A 150 -13.15 13.77 -13.44
N ILE A 151 -13.21 13.45 -14.74
CA ILE A 151 -14.07 14.12 -15.73
C ILE A 151 -14.93 13.03 -16.37
N GLN A 152 -16.25 13.17 -16.29
CA GLN A 152 -17.20 12.14 -16.69
C GLN A 152 -18.41 12.77 -17.40
N THR A 153 -19.18 11.94 -18.09
CA THR A 153 -20.43 12.36 -18.73
C THR A 153 -21.60 11.59 -18.15
N ALA A 154 -22.75 12.24 -18.01
CA ALA A 154 -23.96 11.65 -17.46
C ALA A 154 -25.23 12.28 -18.04
N ARG A 155 -26.36 11.58 -17.88
CA ARG A 155 -27.71 12.16 -17.95
C ARG A 155 -28.47 11.76 -16.69
N PHE A 156 -29.25 12.67 -16.14
CA PHE A 156 -30.06 12.40 -14.96
C PHE A 156 -31.53 12.26 -15.33
N LEU A 157 -32.15 11.17 -14.91
CA LEU A 157 -33.60 11.06 -14.85
C LEU A 157 -34.02 11.49 -13.45
N THR A 158 -34.77 12.58 -13.34
CA THR A 158 -35.30 13.04 -12.05
C THR A 158 -36.73 12.54 -11.91
N HIS A 159 -36.99 11.82 -10.82
CA HIS A 159 -38.31 11.36 -10.40
C HIS A 159 -38.86 12.40 -9.41
N ASP A 160 -39.92 13.10 -9.80
CA ASP A 160 -40.59 14.04 -8.91
C ASP A 160 -41.58 13.33 -7.95
N GLU A 161 -42.19 14.11 -7.06
CA GLU A 161 -43.15 13.62 -6.07
C GLU A 161 -44.42 13.01 -6.68
N ASP A 162 -44.78 13.43 -7.90
CA ASP A 162 -45.96 12.96 -8.63
C ASP A 162 -45.67 11.70 -9.46
N GLY A 163 -44.43 11.18 -9.38
CA GLY A 163 -43.98 10.03 -10.16
C GLY A 163 -43.74 10.35 -11.63
N LYS A 164 -43.56 11.63 -11.98
CA LYS A 164 -43.24 12.07 -13.33
C LYS A 164 -41.73 12.11 -13.51
N ASP A 165 -41.31 11.43 -14.56
CA ASP A 165 -39.92 11.32 -14.94
C ASP A 165 -39.52 12.46 -15.89
N THR A 166 -38.47 13.19 -15.52
CA THR A 166 -37.88 14.22 -16.38
C THR A 166 -36.42 13.89 -16.68
N LEU A 167 -36.11 13.64 -17.96
CA LEU A 167 -34.74 13.41 -18.41
C LEU A 167 -34.03 14.75 -18.62
N GLY A 168 -32.94 14.96 -17.89
CA GLY A 168 -32.09 16.14 -17.98
C GLY A 168 -31.18 16.16 -19.21
N LEU A 169 -30.53 17.30 -19.41
CA LEU A 169 -29.53 17.52 -20.44
C LEU A 169 -28.29 16.62 -20.25
N ILE A 170 -27.41 16.63 -21.24
CA ILE A 170 -26.09 16.01 -21.10
C ILE A 170 -25.31 16.80 -20.05
N VAL A 171 -24.76 16.10 -19.07
CA VAL A 171 -23.95 16.70 -18.01
C VAL A 171 -22.51 16.26 -18.16
N ILE A 172 -21.59 17.21 -18.20
CA ILE A 172 -20.17 16.96 -17.91
C ILE A 172 -19.99 17.14 -16.40
N ARG A 173 -19.68 16.04 -15.73
CA ARG A 173 -19.46 15.99 -14.30
C ARG A 173 -17.98 16.04 -14.01
N ILE A 174 -17.55 17.03 -13.24
CA ILE A 174 -16.17 17.22 -12.83
C ILE A 174 -16.08 17.02 -11.32
N ALA A 175 -15.32 16.00 -10.92
CA ALA A 175 -14.99 15.78 -9.52
C ALA A 175 -13.71 16.53 -9.18
N THR A 176 -13.70 17.27 -8.07
CA THR A 176 -12.50 17.90 -7.51
C THR A 176 -12.09 17.26 -6.20
N HIS A 177 -10.81 17.37 -5.85
CA HIS A 177 -10.37 16.95 -4.51
C HIS A 177 -11.05 17.83 -3.43
N PRO A 178 -11.42 17.25 -2.27
CA PRO A 178 -12.08 18.00 -1.21
C PRO A 178 -11.33 19.25 -0.77
N ASN A 179 -12.04 20.36 -0.59
CA ASN A 179 -11.55 21.67 -0.16
C ASN A 179 -10.47 22.28 -1.07
N THR A 180 -10.42 21.90 -2.36
CA THR A 180 -9.39 22.40 -3.29
C THR A 180 -9.89 23.42 -4.31
N THR A 181 -11.20 23.52 -4.53
CA THR A 181 -11.78 24.36 -5.57
C THR A 181 -12.96 25.14 -5.01
N ALA A 182 -12.97 26.46 -5.20
CA ALA A 182 -14.08 27.33 -4.84
C ALA A 182 -15.14 27.37 -5.96
N ALA A 183 -16.39 27.71 -5.62
CA ALA A 183 -17.50 27.76 -6.57
C ALA A 183 -17.26 28.77 -7.70
N GLU A 184 -16.57 29.88 -7.42
CA GLU A 184 -16.17 30.90 -8.40
C GLU A 184 -15.23 30.32 -9.46
N ASN A 185 -14.21 29.57 -9.04
CA ASN A 185 -13.28 28.93 -9.97
C ASN A 185 -13.97 27.86 -10.82
N ALA A 186 -14.92 27.13 -10.23
CA ALA A 186 -15.75 26.18 -10.95
C ALA A 186 -16.66 26.87 -11.97
N HIS A 187 -17.23 28.04 -11.62
CA HIS A 187 -18.00 28.87 -12.55
C HIS A 187 -17.16 29.33 -13.73
N ASP A 188 -16.02 29.99 -13.48
CA ASP A 188 -15.17 30.54 -14.53
C ASP A 188 -14.64 29.43 -15.47
N ALA A 189 -14.24 28.29 -14.91
CA ALA A 189 -13.82 27.13 -15.71
C ALA A 189 -14.98 26.55 -16.52
N SER A 190 -16.20 26.56 -15.98
CA SER A 190 -17.38 26.07 -16.71
C SER A 190 -17.69 26.93 -17.93
N GLN A 191 -17.48 28.25 -17.87
CA GLN A 191 -17.69 29.14 -19.03
C GLN A 191 -16.76 28.79 -20.18
N ASP A 192 -15.47 28.58 -19.90
CA ASP A 192 -14.51 28.18 -20.94
C ASP A 192 -14.82 26.77 -21.48
N ILE A 193 -15.24 25.84 -20.61
CA ILE A 193 -15.60 24.47 -21.02
C ILE A 193 -16.83 24.48 -21.93
N LEU A 194 -17.83 25.31 -21.62
CA LEU A 194 -19.01 25.47 -22.47
C LEU A 194 -18.65 26.08 -23.83
N ALA A 195 -17.78 27.09 -23.87
CA ALA A 195 -17.28 27.66 -25.13
C ALA A 195 -16.52 26.62 -25.96
N LEU A 196 -15.64 25.83 -25.33
CA LEU A 196 -14.90 24.75 -25.97
C LEU A 196 -15.82 23.68 -26.59
N LEU A 197 -16.91 23.32 -25.90
CA LEU A 197 -17.91 22.39 -26.41
C LEU A 197 -18.66 22.96 -27.60
N GLU A 198 -19.03 24.24 -27.53
CA GLU A 198 -19.74 24.91 -28.61
C GLU A 198 -18.88 25.04 -29.87
N ASP A 199 -17.60 25.37 -29.72
CA ASP A 199 -16.60 25.38 -30.81
C ASP A 199 -16.43 23.99 -31.44
N SER A 200 -16.66 22.94 -30.66
CA SER A 200 -16.65 21.53 -31.10
C SER A 200 -18.01 21.05 -31.64
N GLY A 201 -18.99 21.95 -31.80
CA GLY A 201 -20.32 21.65 -32.32
C GLY A 201 -21.25 20.94 -31.35
N VAL A 202 -20.92 20.89 -30.06
CA VAL A 202 -21.74 20.27 -29.01
C VAL A 202 -22.50 21.37 -28.26
N LYS A 203 -23.84 21.32 -28.29
CA LYS A 203 -24.73 22.27 -27.61
C LYS A 203 -25.64 21.55 -26.61
N GLY A 204 -26.22 22.31 -25.67
CA GLY A 204 -27.17 21.78 -24.70
C GLY A 204 -26.52 20.88 -23.65
N VAL A 205 -25.34 21.27 -23.17
CA VAL A 205 -24.57 20.58 -22.13
C VAL A 205 -24.55 21.44 -20.86
N VAL A 206 -24.63 20.79 -19.70
CA VAL A 206 -24.47 21.41 -18.39
C VAL A 206 -23.14 20.93 -17.79
N VAL A 207 -22.42 21.81 -17.11
CA VAL A 207 -21.22 21.44 -16.34
C VAL A 207 -21.58 21.42 -14.86
N GLU A 208 -21.42 20.27 -14.22
CA GLU A 208 -21.68 20.08 -12.79
C GLU A 208 -20.38 19.69 -12.07
N TRP A 209 -20.19 20.27 -10.89
CA TRP A 209 -19.02 20.09 -10.06
C TRP A 209 -19.41 19.49 -8.72
N TYR A 210 -18.60 18.57 -8.22
CA TYR A 210 -18.76 17.99 -6.90
C TYR A 210 -17.40 17.60 -6.34
N GLU A 211 -17.32 17.42 -5.03
CA GLU A 211 -16.09 16.92 -4.41
C GLU A 211 -16.11 15.40 -4.35
N GLY A 212 -15.02 14.78 -4.78
CA GLY A 212 -14.91 13.33 -4.82
C GLY A 212 -13.46 12.88 -5.04
N VAL A 213 -13.11 11.73 -4.48
CA VAL A 213 -11.80 11.11 -4.67
C VAL A 213 -12.00 9.77 -5.37
N VAL A 214 -11.29 9.58 -6.48
CA VAL A 214 -11.20 8.26 -7.12
C VAL A 214 -10.37 7.37 -6.20
N LEU A 215 -11.03 6.42 -5.52
CA LEU A 215 -10.34 5.45 -4.69
C LEU A 215 -9.44 4.57 -5.58
N SER A 216 -8.14 4.83 -5.51
CA SER A 216 -7.12 4.00 -6.15
C SER A 216 -6.50 3.09 -5.09
N GLY A 217 -7.27 2.11 -4.62
CA GLY A 217 -6.85 1.15 -3.59
C GLY A 217 -6.40 1.78 -2.25
N LEU A 218 -6.23 0.95 -1.23
CA LEU A 218 -5.81 1.42 0.10
C LEU A 218 -4.30 1.55 0.18
N PRO A 219 -3.73 2.66 0.71
CA PRO A 219 -2.29 2.78 0.84
C PRO A 219 -1.68 1.63 1.64
N LEU A 220 -0.54 1.08 1.20
CA LEU A 220 0.20 0.08 1.97
C LEU A 220 0.58 0.66 3.34
N LEU A 221 0.61 -0.21 4.35
CA LEU A 221 1.02 0.18 5.68
C LEU A 221 2.51 0.51 5.72
N ARG A 222 2.88 1.48 6.56
CA ARG A 222 4.28 1.77 6.84
C ARG A 222 4.88 0.67 7.73
N VAL A 223 6.18 0.44 7.59
CA VAL A 223 6.95 -0.32 8.57
C VAL A 223 7.05 0.50 9.85
N THR A 224 6.78 -0.14 10.99
CA THR A 224 6.93 0.49 12.32
C THR A 224 8.17 0.00 13.03
N GLY A 225 8.54 0.66 14.13
CA GLY A 225 9.68 0.21 14.95
C GLY A 225 9.33 -1.08 15.71
N LYS A 226 10.36 -1.84 16.09
CA LYS A 226 10.21 -3.14 16.78
C LYS A 226 9.44 -3.10 18.11
N ILE A 227 9.34 -1.93 18.74
CA ILE A 227 8.58 -1.74 19.99
C ILE A 227 7.07 -1.72 19.74
N ASP A 228 6.64 -1.39 18.52
CA ASP A 228 5.22 -1.45 18.16
C ASP A 228 4.79 -2.93 18.07
N PRO A 229 3.80 -3.38 18.86
CA PRO A 229 3.39 -4.79 18.91
C PRO A 229 2.88 -5.31 17.56
N THR A 230 2.46 -4.41 16.68
CA THR A 230 1.95 -4.76 15.34
C THR A 230 3.05 -4.93 14.29
N HIS A 231 4.31 -4.58 14.60
CA HIS A 231 5.43 -4.54 13.65
C HIS A 231 5.54 -5.82 12.80
N HIS A 232 5.53 -6.99 13.44
CA HIS A 232 5.67 -8.26 12.74
C HIS A 232 4.41 -8.64 11.96
N VAL A 233 3.24 -8.52 12.60
CA VAL A 233 1.96 -9.00 12.04
C VAL A 233 1.42 -8.10 10.92
N ARG A 234 1.93 -6.87 10.76
CA ARG A 234 1.52 -5.99 9.66
C ARG A 234 2.30 -6.15 8.36
N ARG A 235 3.42 -6.89 8.37
CA ARG A 235 4.37 -6.96 7.23
C ARG A 235 3.74 -7.40 5.91
N PHE A 236 2.71 -8.26 5.96
CA PHE A 236 2.01 -8.73 4.75
C PHE A 236 1.19 -7.63 4.05
N LEU A 237 1.06 -6.45 4.68
CA LEU A 237 0.40 -5.26 4.15
C LEU A 237 1.37 -4.08 3.92
N THR A 238 2.68 -4.28 4.04
CA THR A 238 3.69 -3.25 3.80
C THR A 238 4.39 -3.45 2.46
N ALA A 239 5.19 -2.46 2.03
CA ALA A 239 5.96 -2.49 0.80
C ALA A 239 7.36 -3.15 0.93
N VAL A 240 7.59 -3.96 1.97
CA VAL A 240 8.86 -4.70 2.12
C VAL A 240 8.95 -5.82 1.08
N LEU A 241 10.16 -6.23 0.72
CA LEU A 241 10.31 -7.37 -0.20
C LEU A 241 9.77 -8.65 0.44
N GLY A 242 9.29 -9.58 -0.39
CA GLY A 242 8.47 -10.69 0.09
C GLY A 242 6.98 -10.34 0.17
N MET A 243 6.59 -9.10 -0.19
CA MET A 243 5.19 -8.66 -0.22
C MET A 243 4.32 -9.64 -1.03
N PRO A 244 3.26 -10.20 -0.44
CA PRO A 244 2.48 -11.26 -1.05
C PRO A 244 1.54 -10.72 -2.13
N ILE A 245 1.52 -11.37 -3.30
CA ILE A 245 0.72 -10.94 -4.43
C ILE A 245 0.02 -12.11 -5.13
N ALA A 246 -1.07 -11.79 -5.82
CA ALA A 246 -1.77 -12.68 -6.73
C ALA A 246 -2.37 -11.90 -7.90
N ALA A 247 -2.52 -12.54 -9.06
CA ALA A 247 -3.32 -11.99 -10.14
C ALA A 247 -4.81 -12.21 -9.85
N ALA A 248 -5.63 -11.19 -10.07
CA ALA A 248 -7.08 -11.24 -9.84
C ALA A 248 -7.75 -12.39 -10.61
N GLU A 249 -7.30 -12.64 -11.84
CA GLU A 249 -7.82 -13.71 -12.71
C GLU A 249 -7.47 -15.12 -12.21
N ARG A 250 -6.40 -15.26 -11.41
CA ARG A 250 -5.88 -16.56 -10.96
C ARG A 250 -6.17 -16.87 -9.50
N GLU A 251 -7.02 -16.07 -8.87
CA GLU A 251 -7.40 -16.26 -7.47
C GLU A 251 -8.13 -17.57 -7.21
N ALA A 252 -8.95 -18.04 -8.15
CA ALA A 252 -9.61 -19.33 -8.04
C ALA A 252 -8.60 -20.49 -8.13
N ALA A 253 -7.56 -20.33 -8.95
CA ALA A 253 -6.57 -21.36 -9.26
C ALA A 253 -5.50 -21.58 -8.18
N GLY A 254 -5.56 -20.85 -7.07
CA GLY A 254 -4.57 -21.02 -6.01
C GLY A 254 -3.28 -20.22 -6.18
N ALA A 255 -3.11 -19.51 -7.30
CA ALA A 255 -1.85 -18.88 -7.67
C ALA A 255 -1.53 -17.67 -6.78
N GLN A 256 -0.31 -17.65 -6.26
CA GLN A 256 0.23 -16.55 -5.46
C GLN A 256 1.76 -16.59 -5.53
N GLY A 257 2.37 -15.47 -5.19
CA GLY A 257 3.82 -15.32 -5.10
C GLY A 257 4.18 -14.08 -4.30
N SER A 258 5.41 -13.63 -4.47
CA SER A 258 5.95 -12.45 -3.80
C SER A 258 6.48 -11.44 -4.81
N VAL A 259 6.59 -10.18 -4.38
CA VAL A 259 7.40 -9.19 -5.09
C VAL A 259 8.88 -9.40 -4.82
N ALA A 260 9.67 -9.42 -5.89
CA ALA A 260 11.12 -9.54 -5.85
C ALA A 260 11.78 -8.19 -5.53
N LEU A 261 11.40 -7.15 -6.27
CA LEU A 261 11.97 -5.81 -6.15
C LEU A 261 11.02 -4.75 -6.70
N PHE A 262 11.22 -3.52 -6.24
CA PHE A 262 10.61 -2.31 -6.77
C PHE A 262 11.64 -1.43 -7.48
N PHE A 263 11.19 -0.67 -8.47
CA PHE A 263 12.00 0.35 -9.14
C PHE A 263 11.13 1.52 -9.63
N HIS A 264 11.75 2.69 -9.79
CA HIS A 264 11.09 3.88 -10.34
C HIS A 264 11.31 3.98 -11.84
N GLU A 265 10.32 4.49 -12.58
CA GLU A 265 10.49 4.84 -14.01
C GLU A 265 11.60 5.89 -14.18
N ASN A 266 11.76 6.76 -13.18
CA ASN A 266 12.60 7.96 -13.15
C ASN A 266 12.21 9.02 -14.19
N LYS A 267 12.14 8.63 -15.46
CA LYS A 267 11.66 9.45 -16.56
C LYS A 267 10.60 8.70 -17.36
N ASP A 268 9.56 9.40 -17.82
CA ASP A 268 8.60 8.83 -18.75
C ASP A 268 9.18 8.73 -20.18
N ASN A 269 8.37 8.22 -21.10
CA ASN A 269 8.74 8.06 -22.52
C ASN A 269 9.09 9.40 -23.20
N ASP A 270 8.63 10.52 -22.65
CA ASP A 270 8.88 11.87 -23.16
C ASP A 270 10.09 12.53 -22.46
N GLY A 271 10.76 11.83 -21.55
CA GLY A 271 11.94 12.29 -20.83
C GLY A 271 11.65 13.15 -19.59
N ASN A 272 10.37 13.31 -19.21
CA ASN A 272 9.98 14.09 -18.04
C ASN A 272 10.12 13.27 -16.74
N PRO A 273 10.42 13.90 -15.59
CA PRO A 273 10.44 13.21 -14.30
C PRO A 273 9.14 12.44 -14.05
N SER A 274 9.26 11.15 -13.75
CA SER A 274 8.12 10.26 -13.50
C SER A 274 8.15 9.73 -12.08
N ALA A 275 7.00 9.83 -11.40
CA ALA A 275 6.80 9.28 -10.06
C ALA A 275 6.32 7.82 -10.08
N LYS A 276 6.19 7.18 -11.26
CA LYS A 276 5.66 5.82 -11.36
C LYS A 276 6.61 4.80 -10.71
N VAL A 277 6.00 3.85 -10.02
CA VAL A 277 6.67 2.72 -9.37
C VAL A 277 6.26 1.44 -10.07
N PHE A 278 7.24 0.58 -10.30
CA PHE A 278 7.06 -0.76 -10.84
C PHE A 278 7.58 -1.79 -9.86
N ALA A 279 7.03 -3.00 -9.98
CA ALA A 279 7.47 -4.16 -9.23
C ALA A 279 7.73 -5.33 -10.18
N VAL A 280 8.69 -6.17 -9.80
CA VAL A 280 9.08 -7.39 -10.52
C VAL A 280 8.66 -8.62 -9.72
N THR A 281 8.13 -9.63 -10.43
CA THR A 281 7.88 -10.98 -9.90
C THR A 281 8.00 -11.99 -11.05
N ASN A 282 7.79 -13.28 -10.81
CA ASN A 282 7.82 -14.27 -11.88
C ASN A 282 6.56 -14.26 -12.75
N CYS A 283 6.70 -14.62 -14.01
CA CYS A 283 5.58 -14.69 -14.95
C CYS A 283 4.50 -15.66 -14.49
N HIS A 284 4.89 -16.85 -14.05
CA HIS A 284 3.96 -17.88 -13.57
C HIS A 284 3.23 -17.51 -12.27
N VAL A 285 3.62 -16.44 -11.58
CA VAL A 285 2.87 -15.91 -10.42
C VAL A 285 1.62 -15.17 -10.92
N LEU A 286 1.77 -14.35 -11.97
CA LEU A 286 0.69 -13.50 -12.46
C LEU A 286 -0.05 -14.08 -13.67
N ARG A 287 0.55 -15.02 -14.40
CA ARG A 287 0.03 -15.55 -15.66
C ARG A 287 0.06 -17.08 -15.67
N GLU A 288 -0.95 -17.66 -16.31
CA GLU A 288 -1.05 -19.10 -16.50
C GLU A 288 -0.22 -19.54 -17.70
N ASP A 289 -0.42 -18.89 -18.85
CA ASP A 289 0.42 -19.07 -20.02
C ASP A 289 1.65 -18.16 -19.93
N THR A 290 2.81 -18.78 -19.70
CA THR A 290 4.13 -18.14 -19.64
C THR A 290 4.81 -18.03 -20.99
N THR A 291 4.25 -18.64 -22.04
CA THR A 291 4.87 -18.72 -23.38
C THR A 291 4.49 -17.55 -24.28
N THR A 292 3.36 -16.90 -24.01
CA THR A 292 2.89 -15.74 -24.78
C THR A 292 3.37 -14.43 -24.16
N THR A 293 3.86 -13.50 -24.98
CA THR A 293 4.21 -12.15 -24.49
C THR A 293 2.94 -11.37 -24.15
N TYR A 294 2.88 -10.78 -22.95
CA TYR A 294 1.85 -9.81 -22.60
C TYR A 294 2.42 -8.39 -22.58
N GLU A 295 1.74 -7.48 -23.26
CA GLU A 295 2.02 -6.06 -23.26
C GLU A 295 0.71 -5.30 -23.08
N PHE A 296 0.65 -4.45 -22.06
CA PHE A 296 -0.53 -3.63 -21.80
C PHE A 296 -0.69 -2.57 -22.90
N ARG A 297 -1.78 -2.67 -23.68
CA ARG A 297 -2.02 -1.84 -24.87
C ARG A 297 -2.57 -0.42 -24.59
N GLY A 298 -2.52 0.04 -23.34
CA GLY A 298 -2.95 1.40 -22.97
C GLY A 298 -4.44 1.54 -22.65
N ALA A 299 -4.96 2.76 -22.78
CA ALA A 299 -6.31 3.10 -22.35
C ALA A 299 -7.38 2.28 -23.11
N GLY A 300 -8.34 1.71 -22.38
CA GLY A 300 -9.42 0.87 -22.92
C GLY A 300 -9.11 -0.63 -22.99
N ALA A 301 -7.85 -1.05 -22.84
CA ALA A 301 -7.51 -2.46 -22.76
C ALA A 301 -7.86 -3.04 -21.37
N PRO A 302 -8.35 -4.30 -21.30
CA PRO A 302 -8.55 -5.00 -20.03
C PRO A 302 -7.25 -5.01 -19.21
N ARG A 303 -7.35 -4.62 -17.93
CA ARG A 303 -6.20 -4.62 -17.02
C ARG A 303 -6.15 -5.94 -16.28
N GLN A 304 -5.04 -6.65 -16.41
CA GLN A 304 -4.76 -7.77 -15.53
C GLN A 304 -4.34 -7.24 -14.16
N HIS A 305 -5.30 -7.17 -13.24
CA HIS A 305 -5.10 -6.59 -11.91
C HIS A 305 -4.24 -7.48 -11.01
N VAL A 306 -3.33 -6.84 -10.26
CA VAL A 306 -2.52 -7.48 -9.22
C VAL A 306 -3.07 -7.06 -7.87
N ARG A 307 -3.28 -8.05 -7.01
CA ARG A 307 -3.83 -7.88 -5.67
C ARG A 307 -2.82 -8.29 -4.61
N LEU A 308 -2.77 -7.51 -3.55
CA LEU A 308 -2.02 -7.79 -2.32
C LEU A 308 -2.70 -8.93 -1.57
N ALA A 309 -1.90 -9.86 -1.04
CA ALA A 309 -2.31 -10.95 -0.15
C ALA A 309 -3.64 -11.60 -0.55
N ARG A 310 -3.62 -12.70 -1.31
CA ARG A 310 -4.84 -13.49 -1.58
C ARG A 310 -5.59 -13.83 -0.29
N PHE A 311 -6.89 -14.11 -0.39
CA PHE A 311 -7.74 -14.52 0.74
C PHE A 311 -7.06 -15.45 1.76
N GLY A 312 -6.41 -16.54 1.31
CA GLY A 312 -5.70 -17.46 2.22
C GLY A 312 -4.56 -16.80 3.00
N ARG A 313 -3.71 -15.99 2.35
CA ARG A 313 -2.63 -15.27 3.03
C ARG A 313 -3.17 -14.16 3.95
N PHE A 314 -4.23 -13.49 3.53
CA PHE A 314 -4.91 -12.46 4.32
C PHE A 314 -5.51 -13.06 5.61
N GLN A 315 -6.20 -14.20 5.49
CA GLN A 315 -6.74 -14.91 6.63
C GLN A 315 -5.64 -15.37 7.59
N ARG A 316 -4.54 -15.94 7.05
CA ARG A 316 -3.36 -16.25 7.86
C ARG A 316 -2.83 -15.02 8.60
N GLY A 317 -2.79 -13.84 7.97
CA GLY A 317 -2.38 -12.60 8.63
C GLY A 317 -3.32 -12.17 9.77
N LEU A 318 -4.63 -12.36 9.60
CA LEU A 318 -5.61 -12.15 10.67
C LEU A 318 -5.44 -13.13 11.83
N ASP A 319 -5.10 -14.38 11.53
CA ASP A 319 -4.86 -15.41 12.52
C ASP A 319 -3.54 -15.14 13.28
N GLU A 320 -2.48 -14.71 12.58
CA GLU A 320 -1.22 -14.25 13.18
C GLU A 320 -1.44 -13.09 14.18
N ILE A 321 -2.35 -12.15 13.89
CA ILE A 321 -2.69 -11.06 14.83
C ILE A 321 -3.39 -11.63 16.08
N LYS A 322 -4.35 -12.56 15.91
CA LYS A 322 -5.07 -13.18 17.03
C LYS A 322 -4.14 -14.03 17.91
N ASP A 323 -3.20 -14.72 17.30
CA ASP A 323 -2.21 -15.52 18.03
C ASP A 323 -1.32 -14.60 18.89
N CYS A 324 -0.93 -13.43 18.38
CA CYS A 324 -0.21 -12.43 19.18
C CYS A 324 -1.05 -11.89 20.35
N VAL A 325 -2.35 -11.57 20.13
CA VAL A 325 -3.25 -11.17 21.22
C VAL A 325 -3.31 -12.23 22.31
N SER A 326 -3.56 -13.49 21.91
CA SER A 326 -3.66 -14.63 22.82
C SER A 326 -2.36 -14.84 23.60
N GLY A 327 -1.20 -14.69 22.95
CA GLY A 327 0.10 -14.74 23.61
C GLY A 327 0.26 -13.68 24.69
N CYS A 328 -0.10 -12.43 24.39
CA CYS A 328 -0.07 -11.34 25.37
C CYS A 328 -1.04 -11.55 26.54
N GLU A 329 -2.22 -12.13 26.30
CA GLU A 329 -3.18 -12.48 27.35
C GLU A 329 -2.63 -13.56 28.29
N ILE A 330 -2.02 -14.61 27.74
CA ILE A 330 -1.36 -15.68 28.50
C ILE A 330 -0.24 -15.12 29.37
N ASP A 331 0.63 -14.28 28.80
CA ASP A 331 1.73 -13.64 29.54
C ASP A 331 1.20 -12.71 30.65
N THR A 332 0.10 -12.01 30.40
CA THR A 332 -0.55 -11.15 31.40
C THR A 332 -1.09 -11.97 32.58
N ASP A 333 -1.79 -13.07 32.31
CA ASP A 333 -2.29 -13.99 33.33
C ASP A 333 -1.16 -14.65 34.13
N LEU A 334 -0.11 -15.11 33.44
CA LEU A 334 1.05 -15.72 34.06
C LEU A 334 1.74 -14.73 35.02
N LEU A 335 2.01 -13.51 34.57
CA LEU A 335 2.61 -12.47 35.43
C LEU A 335 1.73 -12.16 36.64
N ALA A 336 0.41 -12.08 36.47
CA ALA A 336 -0.52 -11.84 37.59
C ALA A 336 -0.47 -12.96 38.62
N ARG A 337 -0.47 -14.23 38.17
CA ARG A 337 -0.36 -15.40 39.07
C ARG A 337 0.98 -15.45 39.79
N GLU A 338 2.09 -15.18 39.10
CA GLU A 338 3.43 -15.15 39.70
C GLU A 338 3.57 -14.03 40.73
N ILE A 339 2.99 -12.85 40.49
CA ILE A 339 2.95 -11.75 41.47
C ILE A 339 2.22 -12.20 42.75
N VAL A 340 1.02 -12.78 42.61
CA VAL A 340 0.23 -13.27 43.76
C VAL A 340 1.00 -14.35 44.53
N GLN A 341 1.67 -15.27 43.83
CA GLN A 341 2.49 -16.30 44.47
C GLN A 341 3.66 -15.71 45.25
N LEU A 342 4.37 -14.74 44.67
CA LEU A 342 5.51 -14.08 45.33
C LEU A 342 5.05 -13.27 46.56
N GLU A 343 3.91 -12.59 46.49
CA GLU A 343 3.34 -11.82 47.60
C GLU A 343 2.78 -12.69 48.72
N ALA A 344 2.36 -13.91 48.40
CA ALA A 344 1.85 -14.88 49.38
C ALA A 344 2.95 -15.71 50.07
N LYS A 345 4.21 -15.63 49.60
CA LYS A 345 5.33 -16.33 50.25
C LYS A 345 5.56 -15.74 51.65
N PRO A 346 5.80 -16.58 52.68
CA PRO A 346 6.22 -16.08 53.99
C PRO A 346 7.55 -15.33 53.85
N GLU A 347 7.73 -14.27 54.64
CA GLU A 347 9.00 -13.53 54.67
C GLU A 347 10.15 -14.47 55.05
N SER A 348 11.24 -14.39 54.28
CA SER A 348 12.49 -15.08 54.56
C SER A 348 13.26 -14.32 55.64
N ASP A 349 13.96 -15.05 56.52
CA ASP A 349 14.90 -14.45 57.47
C ASP A 349 16.17 -13.91 56.75
N ASP A 350 16.39 -14.33 55.51
CA ASP A 350 17.47 -13.85 54.64
C ASP A 350 17.08 -12.56 53.93
N GLN A 351 17.76 -11.46 54.28
CA GLN A 351 17.52 -10.13 53.72
C GLN A 351 17.81 -10.02 52.21
N GLU A 352 18.74 -10.83 51.68
CA GLU A 352 19.04 -10.84 50.24
C GLU A 352 17.86 -11.41 49.45
N VAL A 353 17.29 -12.53 49.94
CA VAL A 353 16.10 -13.16 49.37
C VAL A 353 14.87 -12.23 49.44
N VAL A 354 14.72 -11.45 50.52
CA VAL A 354 13.64 -10.46 50.63
C VAL A 354 13.79 -9.36 49.57
N ALA A 355 15.01 -8.85 49.35
CA ALA A 355 15.28 -7.83 48.36
C ALA A 355 15.05 -8.34 46.93
N GLU A 356 15.51 -9.56 46.62
CA GLU A 356 15.30 -10.23 45.32
C GLU A 356 13.82 -10.41 45.00
N ASN A 357 13.03 -10.99 45.92
CA ASN A 357 11.60 -11.19 45.72
C ASN A 357 10.87 -9.86 45.48
N LYS A 358 11.23 -8.80 46.21
CA LYS A 358 10.63 -7.48 46.03
C LYS A 358 10.96 -6.87 44.67
N ALA A 359 12.24 -6.94 44.25
CA ALA A 359 12.68 -6.47 42.95
C ALA A 359 12.00 -7.26 41.81
N GLU A 360 11.82 -8.57 42.00
CA GLU A 360 11.15 -9.43 41.04
C GLU A 360 9.65 -9.07 40.89
N VAL A 361 8.93 -8.85 42.00
CA VAL A 361 7.53 -8.38 41.97
C VAL A 361 7.43 -7.02 41.29
N GLU A 362 8.32 -6.09 41.60
CA GLU A 362 8.34 -4.76 40.98
C GLU A 362 8.59 -4.85 39.46
N ALA A 363 9.56 -5.66 39.02
CA ALA A 363 9.85 -5.89 37.61
C ALA A 363 8.65 -6.49 36.86
N LYS A 364 7.94 -7.46 37.46
CA LYS A 364 6.73 -8.04 36.87
C LYS A 364 5.58 -7.04 36.80
N ARG A 365 5.35 -6.27 37.88
CA ARG A 365 4.34 -5.20 37.92
C ARG A 365 4.59 -4.12 36.87
N ASN A 366 5.85 -3.79 36.60
CA ASN A 366 6.22 -2.82 35.57
C ASN A 366 6.00 -3.32 34.13
N LYS A 367 6.00 -4.64 33.90
CA LYS A 367 5.71 -5.24 32.57
C LYS A 367 4.22 -5.36 32.28
N LEU A 368 3.40 -5.59 33.29
CA LEU A 368 1.96 -5.87 33.13
C LEU A 368 1.18 -4.76 32.37
N PRO A 369 1.44 -3.45 32.56
CA PRO A 369 0.83 -2.40 31.76
C PRO A 369 1.21 -2.45 30.28
N ASN A 370 2.42 -2.91 29.94
CA ASN A 370 2.86 -3.00 28.55
C ASN A 370 2.07 -4.06 27.79
N PHE A 371 1.93 -5.28 28.34
CA PHE A 371 1.11 -6.32 27.72
C PHE A 371 -0.35 -5.91 27.55
N LYS A 372 -0.95 -5.27 28.57
CA LYS A 372 -2.33 -4.75 28.46
C LYS A 372 -2.46 -3.71 27.34
N LYS A 373 -1.47 -2.82 27.20
CA LYS A 373 -1.44 -1.84 26.10
C LYS A 373 -1.29 -2.54 24.75
N ASP A 374 -0.43 -3.55 24.65
CA ASP A 374 -0.17 -4.27 23.42
C ASP A 374 -1.41 -5.04 22.94
N ILE A 375 -2.16 -5.67 23.86
CA ILE A 375 -3.47 -6.28 23.57
C ILE A 375 -4.41 -5.26 22.91
N CYS A 376 -4.64 -4.11 23.55
CA CYS A 376 -5.52 -3.07 23.00
C CYS A 376 -5.08 -2.60 21.61
N VAL A 377 -3.77 -2.44 21.38
CA VAL A 377 -3.24 -2.01 20.08
C VAL A 377 -3.43 -3.10 19.02
N LEU A 378 -3.20 -4.36 19.35
CA LEU A 378 -3.37 -5.50 18.44
C LEU A 378 -4.84 -5.76 18.10
N GLU A 379 -5.76 -5.64 19.05
CA GLU A 379 -7.20 -5.76 18.82
C GLU A 379 -7.71 -4.64 17.90
N ALA A 380 -7.34 -3.39 18.19
CA ALA A 380 -7.68 -2.26 17.32
C ALA A 380 -7.10 -2.44 15.92
N PHE A 381 -5.87 -2.96 15.81
CA PHE A 381 -5.25 -3.25 14.53
C PHE A 381 -5.96 -4.38 13.77
N TYR A 382 -6.40 -5.45 14.47
CA TYR A 382 -7.20 -6.52 13.88
C TYR A 382 -8.48 -5.96 13.25
N ASP A 383 -9.22 -5.14 14.00
CA ASP A 383 -10.47 -4.55 13.53
C ASP A 383 -10.25 -3.61 12.35
N GLU A 384 -9.19 -2.80 12.39
CA GLU A 384 -8.81 -1.94 11.27
C GLU A 384 -8.49 -2.77 10.02
N VAL A 385 -7.63 -3.79 10.14
CA VAL A 385 -7.22 -4.63 9.02
C VAL A 385 -8.42 -5.35 8.42
N LYS A 386 -9.25 -5.98 9.26
CA LYS A 386 -10.44 -6.69 8.82
C LYS A 386 -11.45 -5.78 8.13
N SER A 387 -11.67 -4.59 8.67
CA SER A 387 -12.63 -3.61 8.12
C SER A 387 -12.15 -3.02 6.80
N ARG A 388 -10.92 -2.53 6.74
CA ARG A 388 -10.40 -1.80 5.58
C ARG A 388 -9.97 -2.75 4.46
N TRP A 389 -9.31 -3.85 4.80
CA TRP A 389 -8.65 -4.74 3.83
C TRP A 389 -9.38 -6.06 3.60
N GLY A 390 -10.48 -6.31 4.32
CA GLY A 390 -11.29 -7.52 4.19
C GLY A 390 -11.83 -7.71 2.77
N ASP A 391 -12.31 -6.63 2.16
CA ASP A 391 -12.67 -6.63 0.76
C ASP A 391 -11.43 -6.80 -0.12
N ILE A 392 -11.46 -7.82 -0.97
CA ILE A 392 -10.39 -8.14 -1.91
C ILE A 392 -10.20 -7.07 -2.99
N THR A 393 -11.26 -6.31 -3.31
CA THR A 393 -11.17 -5.20 -4.26
C THR A 393 -10.30 -4.07 -3.72
N CYS A 394 -10.37 -3.80 -2.41
CA CYS A 394 -9.54 -2.81 -1.71
C CYS A 394 -8.04 -3.18 -1.69
N ARG A 395 -7.72 -4.45 -1.97
CA ARG A 395 -6.35 -4.97 -2.05
C ARG A 395 -5.73 -4.87 -3.45
N THR A 396 -6.36 -4.21 -4.40
CA THR A 396 -5.80 -4.05 -5.75
C THR A 396 -4.66 -3.02 -5.75
N ILE A 397 -3.42 -3.48 -5.90
CA ILE A 397 -2.20 -2.65 -5.83
C ILE A 397 -1.71 -2.16 -7.19
N GLY A 398 -2.18 -2.76 -8.27
CA GLY A 398 -1.60 -2.49 -9.58
C GLY A 398 -2.20 -3.30 -10.72
N HIS A 399 -1.50 -3.28 -11.85
CA HIS A 399 -1.81 -4.11 -13.02
C HIS A 399 -0.55 -4.47 -13.79
N VAL A 400 -0.57 -5.64 -14.44
CA VAL A 400 0.52 -6.11 -15.29
C VAL A 400 0.73 -5.13 -16.44
N ARG A 401 1.99 -4.71 -16.65
CA ARG A 401 2.37 -3.82 -17.75
C ARG A 401 3.07 -4.59 -18.86
N TRP A 402 4.00 -5.48 -18.50
CA TRP A 402 4.91 -6.07 -19.47
C TRP A 402 5.49 -7.42 -19.02
N ALA A 403 5.53 -8.39 -19.93
CA ALA A 403 5.89 -9.78 -19.68
C ALA A 403 6.52 -10.51 -20.89
N PRO A 404 7.65 -10.08 -21.48
CA PRO A 404 8.36 -10.88 -22.48
C PRO A 404 9.49 -11.73 -21.89
N ASN A 405 10.07 -12.60 -22.72
CA ASN A 405 11.37 -13.22 -22.46
C ASN A 405 12.43 -12.14 -22.23
N ILE A 406 13.21 -12.30 -21.15
CA ILE A 406 13.91 -11.16 -20.56
C ILE A 406 15.21 -10.84 -21.30
N SER A 407 15.38 -9.57 -21.68
CA SER A 407 16.66 -8.91 -21.89
C SER A 407 16.54 -7.44 -21.42
N ILE A 408 16.46 -7.19 -20.12
CA ILE A 408 16.10 -5.86 -19.60
C ILE A 408 17.16 -5.33 -18.64
N SER A 409 17.85 -4.28 -19.06
CA SER A 409 18.66 -3.42 -18.20
C SER A 409 17.84 -2.48 -17.32
N VAL A 410 17.66 -2.82 -16.03
CA VAL A 410 17.01 -1.93 -15.05
C VAL A 410 18.05 -1.35 -14.09
N ASP A 411 17.97 -0.04 -13.84
CA ASP A 411 18.75 0.64 -12.80
C ASP A 411 17.96 0.61 -11.49
N VAL A 412 18.33 -0.29 -10.57
CA VAL A 412 17.66 -0.47 -9.28
C VAL A 412 18.18 0.58 -8.29
N GLN A 413 17.71 1.83 -8.41
CA GLN A 413 18.06 2.86 -7.43
C GLN A 413 17.16 2.79 -6.18
N GLY A 414 17.77 2.27 -5.11
CA GLY A 414 17.59 2.67 -3.71
C GLY A 414 16.17 2.84 -3.17
N ARG A 415 15.64 1.78 -2.52
CA ARG A 415 14.63 1.78 -1.43
C ARG A 415 14.13 0.37 -1.04
N ASN A 416 14.57 -0.68 -1.73
CA ASN A 416 14.24 -2.06 -1.41
C ASN A 416 14.79 -2.45 -0.04
N VAL A 417 13.91 -2.87 0.86
CA VAL A 417 14.21 -3.28 2.23
C VAL A 417 13.50 -4.60 2.52
N ILE A 418 14.19 -5.47 3.23
CA ILE A 418 13.69 -6.75 3.72
C ILE A 418 13.51 -6.64 5.23
N ASP A 419 12.34 -7.05 5.72
CA ASP A 419 12.13 -7.27 7.14
C ASP A 419 12.52 -8.71 7.47
N LEU A 420 13.55 -8.89 8.29
CA LEU A 420 14.02 -10.21 8.73
C LEU A 420 13.01 -10.91 9.65
N GLY A 421 11.96 -10.22 10.08
CA GLY A 421 10.88 -10.77 10.89
C GLY A 421 11.34 -11.20 12.29
N ALA A 422 10.52 -12.06 12.91
CA ALA A 422 10.70 -12.53 14.28
C ALA A 422 11.02 -14.03 14.39
N LYS A 423 11.15 -14.74 13.25
CA LYS A 423 11.32 -16.19 13.23
C LYS A 423 12.65 -16.65 13.81
N PHE A 424 13.71 -15.87 13.63
CA PHE A 424 15.03 -16.11 14.22
C PHE A 424 15.38 -14.98 15.16
N SER A 425 15.94 -15.31 16.33
CA SER A 425 16.57 -14.29 17.17
C SER A 425 17.81 -13.73 16.49
N PRO A 426 18.25 -12.50 16.82
CA PRO A 426 19.48 -11.94 16.26
C PRO A 426 20.68 -12.86 16.43
N TRP A 427 20.81 -13.46 17.62
CA TRP A 427 21.88 -14.42 17.91
C TRP A 427 21.79 -15.68 17.04
N GLN A 428 20.59 -16.28 16.92
CA GLN A 428 20.40 -17.48 16.10
C GLN A 428 20.77 -17.21 14.64
N LEU A 429 20.27 -16.11 14.07
CA LEU A 429 20.53 -15.77 12.68
C LEU A 429 22.02 -15.46 12.44
N THR A 430 22.65 -14.65 13.29
CA THR A 430 24.09 -14.37 13.20
C THR A 430 24.93 -15.63 13.30
N ASN A 431 24.57 -16.56 14.19
CA ASN A 431 25.31 -17.82 14.34
C ASN A 431 25.18 -18.71 13.09
N MET A 432 24.07 -18.64 12.34
CA MET A 432 23.93 -19.38 11.09
C MET A 432 24.92 -18.92 10.00
N PHE A 433 25.35 -17.65 10.05
CA PHE A 433 26.37 -17.07 9.18
C PHE A 433 27.81 -17.26 9.70
N CYS A 434 27.99 -17.81 10.91
CA CYS A 434 29.29 -17.92 11.57
C CYS A 434 29.50 -19.32 12.21
N PRO A 435 29.61 -20.38 11.40
CA PRO A 435 29.71 -21.75 11.91
C PRO A 435 31.01 -22.06 12.68
N GLN A 436 32.10 -21.30 12.48
CA GLN A 436 33.35 -21.50 13.20
C GLN A 436 33.35 -20.74 14.54
N SER A 437 33.13 -21.43 15.65
CA SER A 437 33.21 -20.88 17.01
C SER A 437 34.64 -20.49 17.48
N GLY A 438 35.60 -20.40 16.57
CA GLY A 438 37.03 -20.16 16.84
C GLY A 438 37.48 -18.73 16.57
N GLY A 439 36.87 -17.73 17.22
CA GLY A 439 37.50 -16.46 17.65
C GLY A 439 38.23 -15.53 16.67
N GLY A 440 38.28 -15.78 15.36
CA GLY A 440 39.08 -14.96 14.43
C GLY A 440 38.46 -14.65 13.07
N GLY A 441 37.32 -15.26 12.72
CA GLY A 441 36.61 -14.98 11.47
C GLY A 441 35.81 -13.69 11.55
N ARG A 442 36.03 -12.77 10.60
CA ARG A 442 35.25 -11.53 10.47
C ARG A 442 33.78 -11.90 10.23
N THR A 443 32.86 -11.49 11.10
CA THR A 443 31.43 -11.73 10.91
C THR A 443 30.92 -10.85 9.76
N MET A 444 30.58 -11.44 8.61
CA MET A 444 30.06 -10.69 7.44
C MET A 444 28.60 -10.29 7.57
N PHE A 445 27.86 -10.94 8.48
CA PHE A 445 26.48 -10.58 8.78
C PHE A 445 26.39 -9.83 10.10
N GLU A 446 26.08 -8.54 10.02
CA GLU A 446 25.64 -7.74 11.17
C GLU A 446 24.12 -7.68 11.17
N PHE A 447 23.50 -8.07 12.29
CA PHE A 447 22.04 -8.03 12.38
C PHE A 447 21.56 -6.56 12.30
N PRO A 448 20.72 -6.21 11.32
CA PRO A 448 20.40 -4.81 11.05
C PRO A 448 19.52 -4.18 12.15
N ILE A 449 19.67 -2.86 12.32
CA ILE A 449 18.81 -2.06 13.20
C ILE A 449 17.35 -2.27 12.79
N ASN A 450 16.49 -2.50 13.78
CA ASN A 450 15.07 -2.82 13.58
C ASN A 450 14.80 -4.06 12.72
N GLY A 451 15.79 -4.92 12.44
CA GLY A 451 15.61 -6.08 11.57
C GLY A 451 15.40 -5.74 10.10
N LEU A 452 15.71 -4.50 9.69
CA LEU A 452 15.47 -4.02 8.32
C LEU A 452 16.77 -4.03 7.51
N LEU A 453 16.94 -5.04 6.66
CA LEU A 453 18.10 -5.15 5.78
C LEU A 453 17.85 -4.41 4.47
N ARG A 454 18.74 -3.48 4.11
CA ARG A 454 18.66 -2.74 2.86
C ARG A 454 19.33 -3.51 1.73
N ILE A 455 18.66 -3.61 0.59
CA ILE A 455 19.27 -4.13 -0.62
C ILE A 455 20.13 -3.04 -1.28
N ASN A 456 21.41 -3.32 -1.46
CA ASN A 456 22.43 -2.33 -1.83
C ASN A 456 23.27 -2.72 -3.07
N GLY A 457 23.02 -3.88 -3.68
CA GLY A 457 23.73 -4.33 -4.88
C GLY A 457 23.33 -5.76 -5.28
N TRP A 458 24.17 -6.42 -6.07
CA TRP A 458 24.09 -7.85 -6.37
C TRP A 458 25.44 -8.50 -6.08
N VAL A 459 25.41 -9.81 -5.84
CA VAL A 459 26.63 -10.59 -5.60
C VAL A 459 27.42 -10.66 -6.90
N PRO A 460 28.68 -10.22 -6.93
CA PRO A 460 29.50 -10.30 -8.13
C PRO A 460 29.84 -11.76 -8.46
N ARG A 461 30.05 -12.06 -9.74
CA ARG A 461 30.33 -13.42 -10.22
C ARG A 461 31.56 -14.03 -9.55
N GLU A 462 32.55 -13.21 -9.23
CA GLU A 462 33.75 -13.60 -8.51
C GLU A 462 33.43 -14.13 -7.09
N LEU A 463 32.49 -13.49 -6.37
CA LEU A 463 32.08 -13.92 -5.03
C LEU A 463 31.18 -15.16 -5.05
N LEU A 464 30.43 -15.38 -6.13
CA LEU A 464 29.68 -16.63 -6.31
C LEU A 464 30.60 -17.83 -6.53
N ALA A 465 31.67 -17.64 -7.30
CA ALA A 465 32.66 -18.69 -7.55
C ALA A 465 33.61 -18.89 -6.35
N HIS A 466 33.92 -17.81 -5.64
CA HIS A 466 34.87 -17.78 -4.53
C HIS A 466 34.29 -17.00 -3.36
N PRO A 467 33.34 -17.59 -2.60
CA PRO A 467 32.77 -16.92 -1.45
C PRO A 467 33.81 -16.73 -0.37
N ASP A 468 33.65 -15.64 0.36
CA ASP A 468 34.50 -15.18 1.45
C ASP A 468 34.00 -15.67 2.84
N CYS A 469 32.85 -16.33 2.85
CA CYS A 469 32.30 -17.10 3.96
C CYS A 469 32.74 -18.57 3.90
N PHE A 470 32.84 -19.22 5.06
CA PHE A 470 33.30 -20.61 5.19
C PHE A 470 32.32 -21.45 6.03
N ASP A 471 32.28 -22.76 5.77
CA ASP A 471 31.51 -23.72 6.55
C ASP A 471 32.23 -24.19 7.83
N ILE A 472 31.63 -25.16 8.55
CA ILE A 472 32.23 -25.72 9.78
C ILE A 472 33.57 -26.41 9.55
N TYR A 473 33.88 -26.82 8.32
CA TYR A 473 35.12 -27.48 7.93
C TYR A 473 36.16 -26.50 7.37
N GLY A 474 35.79 -25.22 7.20
CA GLY A 474 36.66 -24.20 6.62
C GLY A 474 36.64 -24.17 5.10
N GLU A 475 35.67 -24.83 4.45
CA GLU A 475 35.49 -24.79 3.01
C GLU A 475 34.63 -23.58 2.60
N PRO A 476 34.88 -22.94 1.43
CA PRO A 476 34.11 -21.79 0.97
C PRO A 476 32.61 -22.12 0.83
N CYS A 477 31.74 -21.29 1.41
CA CYS A 477 30.29 -21.51 1.44
C CYS A 477 29.53 -20.18 1.48
N LEU A 478 28.68 -19.92 0.49
CA LEU A 478 27.79 -18.75 0.50
C LEU A 478 26.45 -19.08 1.17
N ILE A 479 26.21 -18.47 2.32
CA ILE A 479 24.92 -18.51 3.02
C ILE A 479 24.01 -17.43 2.43
N VAL A 480 22.78 -17.81 2.12
CA VAL A 480 21.77 -16.93 1.53
C VAL A 480 20.47 -16.95 2.32
N MET A 481 19.70 -15.87 2.20
CA MET A 481 18.41 -15.68 2.84
C MET A 481 17.32 -15.38 1.80
N LYS A 482 16.07 -15.59 2.23
CA LYS A 482 14.85 -15.19 1.52
C LYS A 482 13.76 -14.89 2.54
N ASP A 483 13.02 -13.79 2.36
CA ASP A 483 11.71 -13.62 2.99
C ASP A 483 10.60 -14.07 2.02
N GLY A 484 9.98 -15.20 2.35
CA GLY A 484 8.96 -15.86 1.55
C GLY A 484 7.56 -15.56 2.06
N ASN A 485 6.59 -15.34 1.16
CA ASN A 485 5.18 -15.20 1.52
C ASN A 485 4.65 -16.38 2.36
N THR A 486 5.16 -17.60 2.13
CA THR A 486 4.71 -18.81 2.82
C THR A 486 5.67 -19.23 3.92
N THR A 487 6.98 -19.23 3.69
CA THR A 487 7.96 -19.74 4.66
C THR A 487 8.49 -18.70 5.64
N ASP A 488 8.14 -17.42 5.44
CA ASP A 488 8.79 -16.27 6.07
C ASP A 488 10.30 -16.29 5.79
N LEU A 489 11.09 -15.63 6.65
CA LEU A 489 12.54 -15.67 6.56
C LEU A 489 13.04 -17.12 6.62
N THR A 490 13.89 -17.46 5.65
CA THR A 490 14.53 -18.76 5.50
C THR A 490 15.99 -18.57 5.14
N VAL A 491 16.84 -19.48 5.63
CA VAL A 491 18.28 -19.48 5.39
C VAL A 491 18.61 -20.74 4.59
N GLY A 492 19.54 -20.63 3.64
CA GLY A 492 19.96 -21.71 2.76
C GLY A 492 21.43 -21.59 2.38
N ARG A 493 21.89 -22.56 1.60
CA ARG A 493 23.26 -22.57 1.05
C ARG A 493 23.21 -22.57 -0.46
N PHE A 494 23.92 -21.64 -1.09
CA PHE A 494 24.12 -21.67 -2.52
C PHE A 494 24.97 -22.90 -2.90
N ALA A 495 24.64 -23.57 -4.00
CA ALA A 495 25.32 -24.78 -4.45
C ALA A 495 26.75 -24.55 -4.96
N GLY A 496 27.13 -23.30 -5.25
CA GLY A 496 28.45 -22.93 -5.79
C GLY A 496 28.56 -23.03 -7.31
N LEU A 497 27.69 -23.82 -7.95
CA LEU A 497 27.64 -24.01 -9.40
C LEU A 497 26.21 -23.87 -9.92
N GLU A 498 26.07 -23.50 -11.19
CA GLU A 498 24.77 -23.47 -11.85
C GLU A 498 24.17 -24.87 -12.02
N ALA A 499 22.86 -24.96 -11.82
CA ALA A 499 22.07 -26.15 -12.08
C ALA A 499 21.47 -26.08 -13.49
N TYR A 500 21.49 -27.22 -14.19
CA TYR A 500 20.88 -27.40 -15.50
C TYR A 500 19.57 -28.13 -15.30
N LEU A 501 18.46 -27.47 -15.62
CA LEU A 501 17.13 -28.02 -15.53
C LEU A 501 16.64 -28.37 -16.93
N CYS A 502 15.80 -29.40 -17.00
CA CYS A 502 15.10 -29.80 -18.21
C CYS A 502 13.67 -30.13 -17.79
N ASP A 503 12.69 -29.47 -18.40
CA ASP A 503 11.29 -29.73 -18.10
C ASP A 503 10.76 -30.99 -18.82
N GLU A 504 9.50 -31.35 -18.56
CA GLU A 504 8.86 -32.52 -19.18
C GLU A 504 8.76 -32.43 -20.72
N HIS A 505 8.92 -31.23 -21.29
CA HIS A 505 8.87 -30.96 -22.72
C HIS A 505 10.27 -30.87 -23.36
N GLY A 506 11.34 -31.08 -22.59
CA GLY A 506 12.71 -30.99 -23.08
C GLY A 506 13.28 -29.57 -23.12
N VAL A 507 12.60 -28.59 -22.52
CA VAL A 507 13.09 -27.20 -22.46
C VAL A 507 14.14 -27.10 -21.36
N GLU A 508 15.35 -26.72 -21.76
CA GLU A 508 16.48 -26.58 -20.84
C GLU A 508 16.59 -25.16 -20.28
N SER A 509 16.95 -25.04 -19.00
CA SER A 509 17.29 -23.77 -18.35
C SER A 509 18.51 -23.89 -17.45
N VAL A 510 19.16 -22.75 -17.17
CA VAL A 510 20.32 -22.67 -16.28
C VAL A 510 19.97 -21.76 -15.12
N GLU A 511 20.00 -22.30 -13.91
CA GLU A 511 19.49 -21.63 -12.71
C GLU A 511 20.49 -21.77 -11.55
N LEU A 512 20.34 -20.97 -10.50
CA LEU A 512 21.06 -21.17 -9.24
C LEU A 512 20.31 -22.18 -8.38
N ALA A 513 21.03 -23.16 -7.85
CA ALA A 513 20.49 -24.09 -6.86
C ALA A 513 20.81 -23.62 -5.44
N ILE A 514 19.77 -23.57 -4.60
CA ILE A 514 19.86 -23.31 -3.17
C ILE A 514 19.41 -24.54 -2.40
N TYR A 515 20.28 -25.02 -1.53
CA TYR A 515 19.99 -26.11 -0.59
C TYR A 515 19.43 -25.57 0.73
N ASN A 516 18.64 -26.41 1.40
CA ASN A 516 18.18 -26.15 2.75
C ASN A 516 19.39 -25.99 3.70
N TYR A 517 19.27 -25.11 4.69
CA TYR A 517 20.36 -24.88 5.64
C TYR A 517 20.70 -26.13 6.45
N ASP A 518 19.71 -26.80 7.03
CA ASP A 518 19.87 -28.13 7.61
C ASP A 518 18.50 -28.80 7.76
N ARG A 519 18.48 -30.02 8.30
CA ARG A 519 17.24 -30.77 8.53
C ARG A 519 16.31 -30.08 9.54
N ASN A 520 16.86 -29.35 10.51
CA ASN A 520 16.10 -28.76 11.63
C ASN A 520 15.52 -27.39 11.27
N SER A 521 16.10 -26.71 10.30
CA SER A 521 15.69 -25.40 9.80
C SER A 521 14.50 -25.47 8.83
N GLY A 522 14.17 -26.68 8.36
CA GLY A 522 13.10 -26.92 7.40
C GLY A 522 13.47 -26.57 5.96
N PRO A 523 12.49 -26.59 5.04
CA PRO A 523 12.74 -26.27 3.64
C PRO A 523 13.05 -24.78 3.45
N PHE A 524 13.99 -24.47 2.57
CA PHE A 524 14.30 -23.10 2.18
C PHE A 524 13.12 -22.43 1.48
N SER A 525 12.29 -23.19 0.76
CA SER A 525 11.14 -22.66 0.04
C SER A 525 9.91 -23.55 0.09
N ALA A 526 8.75 -22.94 -0.09
CA ALA A 526 7.48 -23.65 -0.27
C ALA A 526 6.63 -23.02 -1.38
N LYS A 527 5.55 -23.72 -1.76
CA LYS A 527 4.56 -23.20 -2.71
C LYS A 527 4.01 -21.86 -2.22
N GLY A 528 4.18 -20.83 -3.05
CA GLY A 528 3.74 -19.45 -2.76
C GLY A 528 4.88 -18.48 -2.48
N ASP A 529 6.13 -18.95 -2.35
CA ASP A 529 7.32 -18.10 -2.23
C ASP A 529 7.88 -17.63 -3.59
N SER A 530 7.37 -18.15 -4.70
CA SER A 530 7.84 -17.78 -6.04
C SER A 530 7.80 -16.26 -6.23
N GLY A 531 8.91 -15.72 -6.72
CA GLY A 531 9.11 -14.28 -6.91
C GLY A 531 9.80 -13.60 -5.72
N SER A 532 10.03 -14.29 -4.60
CA SER A 532 10.84 -13.73 -3.53
C SER A 532 12.31 -13.58 -3.95
N LEU A 533 12.92 -12.47 -3.52
CA LEU A 533 14.34 -12.21 -3.69
C LEU A 533 15.17 -13.10 -2.75
N ILE A 534 16.24 -13.68 -3.29
CA ILE A 534 17.29 -14.35 -2.56
C ILE A 534 18.48 -13.39 -2.45
N PHE A 535 19.04 -13.24 -1.25
CA PHE A 535 20.06 -12.24 -0.93
C PHE A 535 21.09 -12.82 0.06
N ASP A 536 22.29 -12.22 0.12
CA ASP A 536 23.35 -12.61 1.05
C ASP A 536 23.26 -11.87 2.41
N GLY A 537 24.25 -12.08 3.28
CA GLY A 537 24.31 -11.41 4.59
C GLY A 537 24.56 -9.90 4.53
N GLU A 538 25.08 -9.38 3.42
CA GLU A 538 25.42 -7.96 3.25
C GLU A 538 24.31 -7.16 2.55
N GLY A 539 23.24 -7.82 2.11
CA GLY A 539 22.11 -7.20 1.40
C GLY A 539 22.33 -7.13 -0.11
N HIS A 540 23.20 -7.97 -0.68
CA HIS A 540 23.35 -8.11 -2.11
C HIS A 540 22.35 -9.13 -2.66
N MET A 541 21.73 -8.79 -3.79
CA MET A 541 20.86 -9.68 -4.56
C MET A 541 21.66 -10.86 -5.12
N VAL A 542 21.16 -12.07 -4.93
CA VAL A 542 21.72 -13.31 -5.49
C VAL A 542 20.88 -13.77 -6.68
N SER A 543 19.57 -13.91 -6.48
CA SER A 543 18.66 -14.48 -7.49
C SER A 543 17.18 -14.25 -7.12
N ILE A 544 16.29 -14.55 -8.06
CA ILE A 544 14.83 -14.54 -7.85
C ILE A 544 14.32 -15.97 -7.85
N LEU A 545 13.69 -16.40 -6.75
CA LEU A 545 13.18 -17.76 -6.60
C LEU A 545 12.06 -18.04 -7.61
N HIS A 546 12.15 -19.11 -8.41
CA HIS A 546 11.06 -19.50 -9.31
C HIS A 546 10.43 -20.85 -8.99
N SER A 547 11.24 -21.86 -8.65
CA SER A 547 10.75 -23.23 -8.45
C SER A 547 11.49 -23.96 -7.33
N GLY A 548 11.03 -25.16 -7.00
CA GLY A 548 11.68 -26.03 -6.03
C GLY A 548 11.42 -27.50 -6.35
N MET A 549 12.38 -28.33 -6.00
CA MET A 549 12.30 -29.77 -6.16
C MET A 549 11.84 -30.39 -4.84
N GLY A 550 10.61 -30.88 -4.84
CA GLY A 550 9.96 -31.42 -3.65
C GLY A 550 9.85 -32.94 -3.66
N LYS A 551 9.86 -33.53 -2.45
CA LYS A 551 9.39 -34.89 -2.21
C LYS A 551 8.48 -34.86 -0.98
N ASP A 552 7.33 -35.53 -1.05
CA ASP A 552 6.35 -35.61 0.05
C ASP A 552 5.92 -34.23 0.61
N GLY A 553 5.82 -33.22 -0.25
CA GLY A 553 5.37 -31.87 0.11
C GLY A 553 6.43 -30.93 0.68
N SER A 554 7.70 -31.35 0.76
CA SER A 554 8.82 -30.50 1.20
C SER A 554 9.90 -30.38 0.12
N ASN A 555 10.33 -29.14 -0.15
CA ASN A 555 11.41 -28.87 -1.09
C ASN A 555 12.77 -29.19 -0.47
N HIS A 556 13.58 -29.99 -1.16
CA HIS A 556 14.97 -30.27 -0.78
C HIS A 556 15.99 -29.44 -1.56
N VAL A 557 15.60 -28.93 -2.73
CA VAL A 557 16.37 -27.96 -3.52
C VAL A 557 15.42 -26.86 -4.01
N THR A 558 15.91 -25.62 -4.04
CA THR A 558 15.22 -24.47 -4.62
C THR A 558 16.00 -23.98 -5.84
N TYR A 559 15.30 -23.62 -6.90
CA TYR A 559 15.90 -23.05 -8.11
C TYR A 559 15.49 -21.60 -8.29
N ALA A 560 16.47 -20.80 -8.67
CA ALA A 560 16.34 -19.36 -8.72
C ALA A 560 17.08 -18.76 -9.92
N THR A 561 16.46 -17.77 -10.55
CA THR A 561 17.02 -17.06 -11.70
C THR A 561 18.09 -16.09 -11.22
N PRO A 562 19.33 -16.17 -11.75
CA PRO A 562 20.40 -15.22 -11.44
C PRO A 562 19.98 -13.76 -11.51
N ALA A 563 20.51 -12.93 -10.61
CA ALA A 563 20.23 -11.50 -10.58
C ALA A 563 21.05 -10.67 -11.61
N TRP A 564 21.87 -11.30 -12.46
CA TRP A 564 22.81 -10.64 -13.38
C TRP A 564 22.65 -11.02 -14.85
#